data_AF-T0XSI7-F1
#
_entry.id   AF-T0XSI7-F1
#
_cell.length_a   1.000
_cell.length_b   1.000
_cell.length_c   1.000
_cell.angle_alpha   90.00
_cell.angle_beta   90.00
_cell.angle_gamma   90.00
#
_symmetry.space_group_name_H-M   'P 1'
#
loop_
_entity.id
_entity.type
_entity.pdbx_description
1 polymer ?
#
loop_
_entity_poly.entity_id
_entity_poly.type
_entity_poly.pdbx_seq_one_letter_code
_entity_poly.pdbx_strand_id
1 'polypeptide(L)' 'MLIIGIEALQLAAHERAWLAAPEVGGVILFARNYADRVQLARLIDELRGARAAPLLIAVD' A
#
# COMPACT_ATOMS: atom_id res chain seq x y z
N MET A 1 -4.63 15.55 1.53
CA MET A 1 -4.53 14.23 0.89
C MET A 1 -3.08 13.78 1.01
N LEU A 2 -2.84 12.64 1.65
CA LEU A 2 -1.51 12.12 1.94
C LEU A 2 -1.18 10.94 1.02
N ILE A 3 0.10 10.81 0.65
CA ILE A 3 0.67 9.60 0.07
C ILE A 3 1.65 9.06 1.11
N ILE A 4 1.45 7.81 1.53
CA ILE A 4 2.23 7.20 2.60
C ILE A 4 3.09 6.05 2.06
N GLY A 5 4.20 5.76 2.73
CA GLY A 5 5.02 4.58 2.44
C GLY A 5 4.54 3.37 3.24
N ILE A 6 4.94 2.17 2.78
CA ILE A 6 4.83 0.91 3.51
C ILE A 6 6.24 0.50 3.98
N GLU A 7 6.34 -0.11 5.15
CA GLU A 7 7.64 -0.45 5.73
C GLU A 7 8.26 -1.73 5.13
N ALA A 8 7.42 -2.71 4.77
CA ALA A 8 7.87 -4.07 4.44
C ALA A 8 7.34 -4.59 3.09
N LEU A 9 7.62 -5.87 2.82
CA LEU A 9 7.13 -6.62 1.66
C LEU A 9 5.64 -7.01 1.77
N GLN A 10 5.03 -6.80 2.93
CA GLN A 10 3.65 -7.19 3.23
C GLN A 10 2.98 -6.09 4.03
N LEU A 11 1.67 -5.98 3.89
CA LEU A 11 0.91 -4.94 4.54
C LEU A 11 0.64 -5.32 6.00
N ALA A 12 1.18 -4.56 6.94
CA ALA A 12 0.97 -4.76 8.36
C ALA A 12 -0.47 -4.38 8.78
N ALA A 13 -0.93 -4.95 9.88
CA ALA A 13 -2.28 -4.70 10.40
C ALA A 13 -2.52 -3.22 10.74
N HIS A 14 -1.50 -2.51 11.24
CA HIS A 14 -1.62 -1.09 11.58
C HIS A 14 -1.64 -0.20 10.31
N GLU A 15 -0.90 -0.58 9.27
CA GLU A 15 -0.92 0.13 7.98
C GLU A 15 -2.29 0.02 7.31
N ARG A 16 -2.99 -1.12 7.46
CA ARG A 16 -4.39 -1.27 7.01
C ARG A 16 -5.31 -0.24 7.67
N ALA A 17 -5.13 0.03 8.96
CA ALA A 17 -5.93 1.03 9.67
C ALA A 17 -5.65 2.45 9.13
N TRP A 18 -4.40 2.76 8.77
CA TRP A 18 -4.05 4.05 8.15
C TRP A 18 -4.69 4.19 6.76
N LEU A 19 -4.70 3.14 5.95
CA LEU A 19 -5.28 3.16 4.60
C LEU A 19 -6.81 3.35 4.61
N ALA A 20 -7.48 3.01 5.70
CA ALA A 20 -8.91 3.27 5.90
C ALA A 20 -9.21 4.75 6.24
N ALA A 21 -8.21 5.53 6.65
CA ALA A 21 -8.39 6.94 6.99
C ALA A 21 -8.67 7.78 5.72
N PRO A 22 -9.67 8.67 5.75
CA PRO A 22 -10.07 9.45 4.58
C PRO A 22 -8.97 10.40 4.05
N GLU A 23 -7.99 10.76 4.88
CA GLU A 23 -6.88 11.64 4.53
C GLU A 23 -5.84 10.96 3.64
N VAL A 24 -5.72 9.63 3.71
CA VAL A 24 -4.77 8.84 2.93
C VAL A 24 -5.36 8.58 1.55
N GLY A 25 -4.75 9.16 0.52
CA GLY A 25 -5.21 9.03 -0.87
C GLY A 25 -4.37 8.08 -1.71
N GLY A 26 -3.19 7.70 -1.23
CA GLY A 26 -2.29 6.83 -1.98
C GLY A 26 -1.16 6.23 -1.16
N VAL A 27 -0.45 5.31 -1.81
CA VAL A 27 0.74 4.63 -1.32
C VAL A 27 1.86 4.78 -2.33
N ILE A 28 3.08 5.02 -1.86
CA ILE A 28 4.29 4.97 -2.67
C ILE A 28 5.14 3.77 -2.24
N LEU A 29 5.49 2.93 -3.20
CA LEU A 29 6.35 1.77 -3.02
C LEU A 29 7.80 2.12 -3.36
N PHE A 30 8.72 1.54 -2.62
CA PHE A 30 10.16 1.66 -2.82
C PHE A 30 10.80 0.28 -3.02
N ALA A 31 12.10 0.26 -3.30
CA ALA A 31 12.88 -0.98 -3.41
C ALA A 31 12.69 -1.96 -2.22
N ARG A 32 12.51 -1.45 -0.99
CA ARG A 32 12.26 -2.29 0.20
C ARG A 32 10.92 -3.04 0.19
N ASN A 33 9.98 -2.64 -0.67
CA ASN A 33 8.65 -3.24 -0.80
C ASN A 33 8.60 -4.31 -1.91
N TYR A 34 9.72 -4.59 -2.56
CA TYR A 34 9.82 -5.52 -3.68
C TYR A 34 10.81 -6.66 -3.40
N ALA A 35 10.32 -7.90 -3.51
CA ALA A 35 11.15 -9.10 -3.54
C ALA A 35 11.05 -9.80 -4.90
N ASP A 36 9.83 -9.98 -5.40
CA ASP A 36 9.56 -10.55 -6.72
C ASP A 36 8.16 -10.13 -7.22
N ARG A 37 7.82 -10.50 -8.46
CA ARG A 37 6.54 -10.13 -9.08
C ARG A 37 5.32 -10.74 -8.38
N VAL A 38 5.44 -11.95 -7.85
CA VAL A 38 4.35 -12.66 -7.18
C VAL A 38 4.07 -12.00 -5.83
N GLN A 39 5.12 -11.68 -5.07
CA GLN A 39 5.01 -10.93 -3.82
C GLN A 39 4.40 -9.54 -4.07
N LEU A 40 4.88 -8.79 -5.07
CA LEU A 40 4.35 -7.45 -5.37
C LEU A 40 2.87 -7.48 -5.75
N ALA A 41 2.45 -8.45 -6.57
CA ALA A 41 1.04 -8.61 -6.93
C ALA A 41 0.16 -8.82 -5.68
N ARG A 42 0.59 -9.67 -4.75
CA ARG A 42 -0.11 -9.88 -3.46
C ARG A 42 -0.18 -8.59 -2.64
N LEU A 43 0.92 -7.84 -2.54
CA LEU A 43 0.92 -6.56 -1.84
C LEU A 43 -0.06 -5.56 -2.46
N ILE A 44 -0.10 -5.46 -3.80
CA ILE A 44 -1.05 -4.59 -4.51
C ILE A 44 -2.50 -5.01 -4.25
N ASP A 45 -2.79 -6.32 -4.26
CA ASP A 45 -4.13 -6.84 -3.96
C ASP A 45 -4.55 -6.51 -2.51
N GLU A 46 -3.63 -6.66 -1.55
CA GLU A 46 -3.88 -6.27 -0.16
C GLU A 46 -4.15 -4.76 -0.01
N LEU A 47 -3.38 -3.92 -0.69
CA LEU A 47 -3.56 -2.46 -0.70
C LEU A 47 -4.91 -2.06 -1.32
N ARG A 48 -5.30 -2.68 -2.43
CA ARG A 48 -6.60 -2.44 -3.07
C ARG A 48 -7.76 -2.97 -2.25
N GLY A 49 -7.55 -4.04 -1.49
CA GLY A 49 -8.54 -4.60 -0.56
C GLY A 49 -8.68 -3.83 0.75
N ALA A 50 -7.74 -2.94 1.09
CA ALA A 50 -7.76 -2.20 2.34
C ALA A 50 -8.88 -1.14 2.44
N ARG A 51 -9.43 -0.69 1.30
CA ARG A 51 -10.54 0.27 1.25
C ARG A 51 -11.34 0.18 -0.05
N ALA A 52 -12.61 0.59 0.03
CA ALA A 52 -13.52 0.58 -1.13
C ALA A 52 -13.21 1.69 -2.16
N ALA A 53 -12.76 2.86 -1.71
CA ALA A 53 -12.45 3.95 -2.60
C ALA A 53 -11.10 3.72 -3.32
N PRO A 54 -10.91 4.17 -4.57
CA PRO A 54 -9.65 3.98 -5.30
C PRO A 54 -8.46 4.54 -4.52
N LEU A 55 -7.37 3.77 -4.47
CA LEU A 55 -6.10 4.17 -3.86
C LEU A 55 -5.07 4.38 -4.97
N LEU A 56 -4.40 5.54 -4.99
CA LEU A 56 -3.26 5.77 -5.89
C LEU A 56 -2.10 4.88 -5.44
N ILE A 57 -1.54 4.08 -6.35
CA ILE A 57 -0.33 3.29 -6.08
C ILE A 57 0.77 3.83 -6.98
N ALA A 58 1.81 4.39 -6.38
CA ALA A 58 2.98 4.96 -7.04
C ALA A 58 4.23 4.14 -6.71
N VAL A 59 5.28 4.33 -7.50
CA VAL A 59 6.61 3.77 -7.27
C VAL A 59 7.65 4.86 -7.50
N ASP A 60 8.68 4.88 -6.65
CA ASP A 60 9.93 5.62 -6.87
C ASP A 60 10.97 4.70 -7.55
#